data_AF-A0AAW8HU02-F1
#
_entry.id   AF-A0AAW8HU02-F1
#
_cell.length_a   1.000
_cell.length_b   1.000
_cell.length_c   1.000
_cell.angle_alpha   90.00
_cell.angle_beta   90.00
_cell.angle_gamma   90.00
#
_symmetry.space_group_name_H-M   'P 1'
#
loop_
_entity.id
_entity.type
_entity.pdbx_description
1 polymer ?
#
loop_
_entity_poly.entity_id
_entity_poly.type
_entity_poly.pdbx_seq_one_letter_code
_entity_poly.pdbx_strand_id
1 'polypeptide(L)'
;MKLLPATLFAAAAMTLSASAIAVDEGSNLLRDPNSLSRNDIQISGEKFLHAWLSKDDGQERLKANMYLMGVMDATEGSSWCSYKVALPGSLRESIYSYFSKLSDEQKKEPAAALIKKALMLDLPCSKGSK
;
A
#
# COMPACT_ATOMS: atom_id res chain seq x y z
N MET A 1 -22.08 -60.82 34.08
CA MET A 1 -22.34 -59.65 33.20
C MET A 1 -21.60 -58.45 33.77
N LYS A 2 -20.51 -58.03 33.12
CA LYS A 2 -19.79 -56.78 33.42
C LYS A 2 -20.22 -55.77 32.36
N LEU A 3 -20.82 -54.64 32.75
CA LEU A 3 -21.04 -53.51 31.85
C LEU A 3 -19.84 -52.55 31.94
N LEU A 4 -19.21 -52.27 30.81
CA LEU A 4 -18.17 -51.25 30.64
C LEU A 4 -18.77 -49.83 30.68
N PRO A 5 -18.01 -48.80 31.06
CA PRO A 5 -18.45 -47.42 30.96
C PRO A 5 -18.38 -46.94 29.51
N ALA A 6 -19.44 -46.28 29.05
CA ALA A 6 -19.47 -45.62 27.75
C ALA A 6 -18.55 -44.40 27.78
N THR A 7 -17.49 -44.43 26.97
CA THR A 7 -16.64 -43.28 26.70
C THR A 7 -17.39 -42.30 25.80
N LEU A 8 -17.65 -41.09 26.31
CA LEU A 8 -18.11 -39.95 25.53
C LEU A 8 -16.98 -39.50 24.60
N PHE A 9 -17.15 -39.70 23.29
CA PHE A 9 -16.34 -39.03 22.28
C PHE A 9 -16.79 -37.57 22.17
N ALA A 10 -15.96 -36.63 22.61
CA ALA A 10 -16.14 -35.23 22.31
C ALA A 10 -15.81 -34.99 20.83
N ALA A 11 -16.83 -34.74 20.01
CA ALA A 11 -16.63 -34.28 18.64
C ALA A 11 -16.11 -32.83 18.69
N ALA A 12 -14.83 -32.63 18.37
CA ALA A 12 -14.27 -31.31 18.17
C ALA A 12 -14.92 -30.71 16.91
N ALA A 13 -15.85 -29.79 17.09
CA ALA A 13 -16.35 -28.97 16.00
C ALA A 13 -15.22 -28.04 15.53
N MET A 14 -14.55 -28.40 14.43
CA MET A 14 -13.71 -27.47 13.70
C MET A 14 -14.61 -26.37 13.12
N THR A 15 -14.72 -25.26 13.83
CA THR A 15 -15.29 -24.03 13.29
C THR A 15 -14.36 -23.53 12.19
N LEU A 16 -14.75 -23.73 10.93
CA LEU A 16 -14.17 -22.99 9.81
C LEU A 16 -14.48 -21.51 10.05
N SER A 17 -13.52 -20.73 10.54
CA SER A 17 -13.62 -19.28 10.49
C SER A 17 -13.49 -18.88 9.02
N ALA A 18 -14.61 -18.60 8.36
CA ALA A 18 -14.60 -17.87 7.11
C ALA A 18 -13.98 -16.50 7.41
N SER A 19 -12.72 -16.30 7.03
CA SER A 19 -12.15 -14.97 6.97
C SER A 19 -13.10 -14.15 6.11
N ALA A 20 -13.80 -13.19 6.70
CA ALA A 20 -14.63 -12.26 5.95
C ALA A 20 -13.73 -11.66 4.86
N ILE A 21 -14.03 -11.98 3.60
CA ILE A 21 -13.40 -11.30 2.47
C ILE A 21 -13.82 -9.85 2.66
N ALA A 22 -12.89 -8.98 3.06
CA ALA A 22 -13.17 -7.56 3.18
C ALA A 22 -13.60 -7.12 1.78
N VAL A 23 -14.90 -6.91 1.59
CA VAL A 23 -15.45 -6.39 0.34
C VAL A 23 -14.81 -5.00 0.20
N ASP A 24 -14.09 -4.78 -0.90
CA ASP A 24 -13.58 -3.46 -1.23
C ASP A 24 -14.78 -2.55 -1.57
N GLU A 25 -15.33 -1.90 -0.55
CA GLU A 25 -16.40 -0.91 -0.63
C GLU A 25 -15.94 0.41 -1.32
N GLY A 26 -14.81 0.36 -2.04
CA GLY A 26 -14.24 1.48 -2.80
C GLY A 26 -15.20 2.11 -3.81
N SER A 27 -16.25 1.39 -4.19
CA SER A 27 -17.27 1.82 -5.17
C SER A 27 -18.62 2.23 -4.54
N ASN A 28 -18.74 2.22 -3.22
CA ASN A 28 -19.99 2.57 -2.53
C ASN A 28 -20.16 4.10 -2.40
N LEU A 29 -21.39 4.60 -2.56
CA LEU A 29 -21.75 6.02 -2.36
C LEU A 29 -21.55 6.48 -0.90
N LEU A 30 -21.59 5.55 0.07
CA LEU A 30 -21.43 5.82 1.50
C LEU A 30 -19.99 5.61 2.01
N ARG A 31 -19.01 5.54 1.10
CA ARG A 31 -17.60 5.31 1.45
C ARG A 31 -17.02 6.47 2.25
N ASP A 32 -16.11 6.17 3.17
CA ASP A 32 -15.26 7.19 3.79
C ASP A 32 -14.42 7.91 2.72
N PRO A 33 -14.62 9.22 2.49
CA PRO A 33 -13.87 9.96 1.48
C PRO A 33 -12.36 10.02 1.78
N ASN A 34 -11.95 9.79 3.03
CA ASN A 34 -10.55 9.83 3.44
C ASN A 34 -9.81 8.51 3.17
N SER A 35 -10.53 7.40 3.01
CA SER A 35 -9.95 6.13 2.58
C SER A 35 -9.50 6.21 1.11
N LEU A 36 -8.60 5.33 0.67
CA LEU A 36 -8.21 5.15 -0.72
C LEU A 36 -9.26 4.31 -1.47
N SER A 37 -9.58 4.76 -2.68
CA SER A 37 -10.41 4.04 -3.63
C SER A 37 -9.80 4.06 -5.02
N ARG A 38 -10.14 3.05 -5.83
CA ARG A 38 -9.84 3.01 -7.27
C ARG A 38 -10.40 4.21 -8.06
N ASN A 39 -11.41 4.89 -7.51
CA ASN A 39 -12.04 6.05 -8.15
C ASN A 39 -11.35 7.37 -7.79
N ASP A 40 -10.38 7.36 -6.87
CA ASP A 40 -9.61 8.55 -6.52
C ASP A 40 -8.64 8.88 -7.66
N ILE A 41 -8.95 9.92 -8.44
CA ILE A 41 -8.06 10.46 -9.49
C ILE A 41 -7.22 11.58 -8.87
N GLN A 42 -5.93 11.64 -9.19
CA GLN A 42 -4.98 12.61 -8.62
C GLN A 42 -4.97 12.60 -7.07
N ILE A 43 -4.82 11.41 -6.47
CA ILE A 43 -4.62 11.25 -5.02
C ILE A 43 -3.53 12.22 -4.54
N SER A 44 -3.82 13.07 -3.56
CA SER A 44 -2.84 14.00 -3.00
C SER A 44 -1.73 13.25 -2.24
N GLY A 45 -0.57 13.88 -2.14
CA GLY A 45 0.53 13.38 -1.32
C GLY A 45 0.13 13.12 0.13
N GLU A 46 -0.69 14.00 0.70
CA GLU A 46 -1.23 13.87 2.05
C GLU A 46 -2.09 12.61 2.21
N LYS A 47 -3.08 12.41 1.33
CA LYS A 47 -3.97 11.26 1.38
C LYS A 47 -3.21 9.95 1.20
N PHE A 48 -2.25 9.92 0.26
CA PHE A 48 -1.34 8.80 0.08
C PHE A 48 -0.52 8.51 1.34
N LEU A 49 0.11 9.53 1.92
CA LEU A 49 0.99 9.38 3.08
C LEU A 49 0.23 8.87 4.31
N HIS A 50 -0.99 9.39 4.54
CA HIS A 50 -1.88 8.93 5.60
C HIS A 50 -2.20 7.44 5.46
N ALA A 51 -2.63 7.00 4.28
CA ALA A 51 -2.93 5.60 4.03
C ALA A 51 -1.69 4.70 4.09
N TRP A 52 -0.55 5.16 3.54
CA TRP A 52 0.69 4.38 3.49
C TRP A 52 1.29 4.12 4.88
N LEU A 53 1.15 5.08 5.80
CA LEU A 53 1.66 5.01 7.16
C LEU A 53 0.61 4.60 8.20
N SER A 54 -0.61 4.27 7.78
CA SER A 54 -1.65 3.78 8.69
C SER A 54 -1.14 2.56 9.46
N LYS A 55 -1.37 2.53 10.78
CA LYS A 55 -0.94 1.44 11.68
C LYS A 55 -2.08 0.48 11.99
N ASP A 56 -3.29 1.02 12.04
CA ASP A 56 -4.54 0.39 12.42
C ASP A 56 -5.34 -0.14 11.23
N ASP A 57 -5.11 0.38 10.02
CA ASP A 57 -5.78 -0.08 8.81
C ASP A 57 -4.80 -0.75 7.84
N GLY A 58 -4.74 -2.09 7.94
CA GLY A 58 -3.92 -2.91 7.05
C GLY A 58 -4.38 -2.91 5.60
N GLN A 59 -5.68 -2.69 5.33
CA GLN A 59 -6.22 -2.65 3.97
C GLN A 59 -5.88 -1.33 3.29
N GLU A 60 -6.02 -0.20 3.98
CA GLU A 60 -5.60 1.11 3.47
C GLU A 60 -4.10 1.15 3.20
N ARG A 61 -3.30 0.59 4.13
CA ARG A 61 -1.87 0.43 3.92
C ARG A 61 -1.58 -0.46 2.70
N LEU A 62 -2.30 -1.57 2.51
CA LEU A 62 -2.14 -2.42 1.33
C LEU A 62 -2.46 -1.67 0.03
N LYS A 63 -3.57 -0.92 -0.03
CA LYS A 63 -3.96 -0.10 -1.19
C LYS A 63 -2.90 0.94 -1.52
N ALA A 64 -2.39 1.65 -0.52
CA ALA A 64 -1.31 2.62 -0.71
C ALA A 64 -0.03 1.97 -1.23
N ASN A 65 0.31 0.76 -0.74
CA ASN A 65 1.44 -0.02 -1.24
C ASN A 65 1.27 -0.46 -2.70
N MET A 66 0.06 -0.85 -3.10
CA MET A 66 -0.26 -1.20 -4.49
C MET A 66 -0.20 0.04 -5.40
N TYR A 67 -0.74 1.17 -4.95
CA TYR A 67 -0.63 2.44 -5.67
C TYR A 67 0.84 2.84 -5.85
N LEU A 68 1.64 2.78 -4.78
CA LEU A 68 3.07 3.08 -4.82
C LEU A 68 3.81 2.20 -5.84
N MET A 69 3.59 0.88 -5.77
CA MET A 69 4.16 -0.08 -6.73
C MET A 69 3.81 0.30 -8.17
N GLY A 70 2.54 0.62 -8.44
CA GLY A 70 2.08 1.05 -9.77
C GLY A 70 2.77 2.33 -10.27
N VAL A 71 2.96 3.33 -9.40
CA VAL A 71 3.69 4.56 -9.77
C VAL A 71 5.17 4.26 -10.06
N MET A 72 5.81 3.42 -9.24
CA MET A 72 7.20 3.06 -9.43
C MET A 72 7.39 2.32 -10.76
N ASP A 73 6.60 1.29 -11.03
CA ASP A 73 6.67 0.52 -12.28
C ASP A 73 6.36 1.37 -13.52
N ALA A 74 5.42 2.31 -13.41
CA ALA A 74 5.07 3.18 -14.53
C ALA A 74 6.13 4.26 -14.85
N THR A 75 7.07 4.52 -13.93
CA THR A 75 8.03 5.63 -14.07
C THR A 75 9.50 5.19 -14.09
N GLU A 76 9.78 3.93 -13.73
CA GLU A 76 11.11 3.34 -13.81
C GLU A 76 11.62 3.29 -15.26
N GLY A 77 12.94 3.41 -15.44
CA GLY A 77 13.60 3.35 -16.73
C GLY A 77 13.38 4.59 -17.63
N SER A 78 12.54 5.52 -17.20
CA SER A 78 12.22 6.74 -17.94
C SER A 78 12.49 8.00 -17.12
N SER A 79 11.87 8.11 -15.95
CA SER A 79 12.02 9.27 -15.08
C SER A 79 13.17 9.07 -14.10
N TRP A 80 13.32 7.87 -13.57
CA TRP A 80 14.35 7.47 -12.63
C TRP A 80 14.85 6.05 -12.98
N CYS A 81 16.09 5.72 -12.61
CA CYS A 81 16.74 4.47 -13.00
C CYS A 81 17.62 3.96 -11.85
N SER A 82 17.53 2.72 -11.38
CA SER A 82 16.66 1.62 -11.84
C SER A 82 16.47 0.60 -10.71
N TYR A 83 15.55 -0.35 -10.91
CA TYR A 83 15.42 -1.51 -10.01
C TYR A 83 16.69 -2.38 -9.92
N LYS A 84 17.62 -2.27 -10.88
CA LYS A 84 18.86 -3.05 -10.90
C LYS A 84 19.88 -2.59 -9.87
N VAL A 85 19.76 -1.36 -9.37
CA VAL A 85 20.77 -0.72 -8.50
C VAL A 85 20.23 -0.37 -7.11
N ALA A 86 18.93 -0.50 -6.89
CA ALA A 86 18.29 -0.13 -5.64
C ALA A 86 17.33 -1.22 -5.14
N LEU A 87 17.46 -1.56 -3.85
CA LEU A 87 16.56 -2.52 -3.21
C LEU A 87 15.16 -1.89 -3.01
N PRO A 88 14.07 -2.68 -3.06
CA PRO A 88 12.72 -2.17 -2.83
C PRO A 88 12.56 -1.41 -1.51
N GLY A 89 13.23 -1.85 -0.45
CA GLY A 89 13.25 -1.16 0.85
C GLY A 89 13.88 0.24 0.76
N SER A 90 15.04 0.36 0.12
CA SER A 90 15.75 1.63 -0.04
C SER A 90 14.95 2.64 -0.88
N LEU A 91 14.26 2.19 -1.93
CA LEU A 91 13.37 3.04 -2.72
C LEU A 91 12.24 3.63 -1.87
N ARG A 92 11.64 2.80 -1.00
CA ARG A 92 10.59 3.22 -0.07
C ARG A 92 11.13 4.21 0.98
N GLU A 93 12.32 3.95 1.52
CA GLU A 93 12.98 4.86 2.45
C GLU A 93 13.28 6.23 1.82
N SER A 94 13.75 6.23 0.57
CA SER A 94 14.01 7.44 -0.22
C SER A 94 12.74 8.28 -0.40
N ILE A 95 11.64 7.64 -0.78
CA ILE A 95 10.33 8.28 -0.90
C ILE A 95 9.86 8.83 0.44
N TYR A 96 9.94 8.04 1.51
CA TYR A 96 9.55 8.50 2.85
C TYR A 96 10.38 9.71 3.30
N SER A 97 11.71 9.67 3.11
CA SER A 97 12.64 10.77 3.42
C SER A 97 12.33 12.05 2.64
N TYR A 98 11.85 11.92 1.41
CA TYR A 98 11.37 13.06 0.63
C TYR A 98 10.05 13.62 1.20
N PHE A 99 9.05 12.76 1.40
CA PHE A 99 7.74 13.14 1.93
C PHE A 99 7.81 13.78 3.33
N SER A 100 8.73 13.32 4.19
CA SER A 100 8.90 13.86 5.54
C SER A 100 9.41 15.30 5.57
N LYS A 101 9.96 15.80 4.45
CA LYS A 101 10.48 17.17 4.30
C LYS A 101 9.50 18.11 3.60
N LEU A 102 8.40 17.60 3.07
CA LEU A 102 7.39 18.40 2.37
C LEU A 102 6.59 19.24 3.37
N SER A 103 6.33 20.50 3.01
CA SER A 103 5.32 21.31 3.69
C SER A 103 3.91 20.77 3.41
N ASP A 104 2.94 21.16 4.24
CA ASP A 104 1.56 20.71 4.06
C ASP A 104 0.96 21.20 2.73
N GLU A 105 1.38 22.38 2.26
CA GLU A 105 0.99 22.86 0.93
C GLU A 105 1.54 21.97 -0.19
N GLN A 106 2.81 21.55 -0.10
CA GLN A 106 3.41 20.65 -1.08
C GLN A 106 2.74 19.27 -1.09
N LYS A 107 2.25 18.78 0.06
CA LYS A 107 1.54 17.49 0.15
C LYS A 107 0.16 17.52 -0.53
N LYS A 108 -0.37 18.68 -0.91
CA LYS A 108 -1.59 18.78 -1.73
C LYS A 108 -1.35 18.41 -3.19
N GLU A 109 -0.10 18.44 -3.67
CA GLU A 109 0.24 18.00 -5.02
C GLU A 109 -0.06 16.50 -5.22
N PRO A 110 -0.31 16.04 -6.46
CA PRO A 110 -0.56 14.63 -6.73
C PRO A 110 0.59 13.72 -6.26
N ALA A 111 0.25 12.68 -5.48
CA ALA A 111 1.20 11.74 -4.90
C ALA A 111 2.09 11.08 -5.96
N ALA A 112 1.56 10.77 -7.15
CA ALA A 112 2.37 10.18 -8.23
C ALA A 112 3.50 11.12 -8.68
N ALA A 113 3.25 12.43 -8.75
CA ALA A 113 4.25 13.42 -9.12
C ALA A 113 5.33 13.54 -8.03
N LEU A 114 4.91 13.54 -6.77
CA LEU A 114 5.81 13.60 -5.60
C LEU A 114 6.69 12.34 -5.48
N ILE A 115 6.11 11.15 -5.62
CA ILE A 115 6.83 9.86 -5.62
C ILE A 115 7.88 9.85 -6.73
N LYS A 116 7.46 10.18 -7.97
CA LYS A 116 8.38 10.27 -9.10
C LYS A 116 9.51 11.26 -8.83
N LYS A 117 9.20 12.44 -8.29
CA LYS A 117 10.20 13.47 -7.97
C LYS A 117 11.19 12.99 -6.89
N ALA A 118 10.73 12.28 -5.87
CA ALA A 118 11.60 11.68 -4.87
C ALA A 118 12.62 10.74 -5.52
N LEU A 119 12.15 9.81 -6.36
CA LEU A 119 12.99 8.82 -7.03
C LEU A 119 13.92 9.45 -8.07
N MET A 120 13.48 10.49 -8.77
CA MET A 120 14.32 11.26 -9.70
C MET A 120 15.49 11.95 -9.01
N LEU A 121 15.27 12.48 -7.79
CA LEU A 121 16.30 13.17 -7.04
C LEU A 121 17.35 12.19 -6.47
N ASP A 122 16.93 10.98 -6.14
CA ASP A 122 17.77 9.96 -5.53
C ASP A 122 18.50 9.10 -6.59
N LEU A 123 17.79 8.71 -7.65
CA LEU A 123 18.26 7.78 -8.69
C LEU A 123 17.99 8.33 -10.10
N PRO A 124 18.65 9.44 -10.49
CA PRO A 124 18.47 10.02 -11.81
C PRO A 124 18.99 9.08 -12.91
N CYS A 125 18.24 8.98 -14.02
CA CYS A 125 18.72 8.27 -15.20
C CYS A 125 19.92 9.00 -15.83
N SER A 126 21.00 8.26 -16.11
CA SER A 126 22.12 8.81 -16.86
C SER A 126 21.77 8.94 -18.35
N LYS A 127 22.33 9.94 -19.04
CA LYS A 127 22.17 10.06 -20.50
C LYS A 127 22.87 8.89 -21.18
N GLY A 128 22.11 7.86 -21.55
CA GLY A 128 22.60 6.64 -22.20
C GLY A 128 22.00 5.35 -21.68
N SER A 129 21.22 5.40 -20.60
CA SER A 129 20.49 4.23 -20.06
C SER A 129 19.13 4.10 -20.76
N LYS A 130 19.11 3.54 -21.97
CA LYS A 130 17.89 3.00 -22.59
C LYS A 130 18.08 1.51 -22.82
#